data_AF-A0A1K0ILA9-F1
#
_entry.id   AF-A0A1K0ILA9-F1
#
_cell.length_a   1.000
_cell.length_b   1.000
_cell.length_c   1.000
_cell.angle_alpha   90.00
_cell.angle_beta   90.00
_cell.angle_gamma   90.00
#
_symmetry.space_group_name_H-M   'P 1'
#
loop_
_entity.id
_entity.type
_entity.pdbx_description
1 polymer ?
#
loop_
_entity_poly.entity_id
_entity_poly.type
_entity_poly.pdbx_seq_one_letter_code
_entity_poly.pdbx_strand_id
1 'polypeptide(L)'
;MTANLEIATLQMVHSQEQSAPDALLPADYIEHILDRELKLTLHGVALGSERDDSMRQLTETAATLYDGFILRELIQNAYDGSGEHSTAEIHLKLDLSAGEFGILDVVNSGDGFSRADVDSIVNPARSRKRPGNSIGHKGLGFRSVTLISQDPQIYSVGPERTGSSFNGFSFRFASEAIQRERLRKLAEPEIADKAVGRTHRLQLPVAITDAPDDVLAFARAGFATVVRLPLIDNVAAVNMEKEWTQ
;
A
#
# COMPACT_ATOMS: atom_id res chain seq x y z
N MET A 1 68.63 -13.93 -20.57
CA MET A 1 67.85 -14.04 -19.33
C MET A 1 66.81 -12.94 -19.33
N THR A 2 65.63 -13.22 -19.85
CA THR A 2 64.48 -12.30 -19.90
C THR A 2 63.39 -12.94 -19.05
N ALA A 3 63.02 -12.27 -17.97
CA ALA A 3 62.01 -12.74 -17.03
C ALA A 3 60.61 -12.49 -17.62
N ASN A 4 59.84 -13.57 -17.80
CA ASN A 4 58.43 -13.50 -18.16
C ASN A 4 57.61 -13.12 -16.92
N LEU A 5 56.89 -12.00 -16.99
CA LEU A 5 55.80 -11.69 -16.06
C LEU A 5 54.52 -12.41 -16.53
N GLU A 6 54.09 -13.43 -15.81
CA GLU A 6 52.74 -13.98 -15.93
C GLU A 6 51.76 -13.06 -15.17
N ILE A 7 50.83 -12.45 -15.90
CA ILE A 7 49.71 -11.71 -15.33
C ILE A 7 48.65 -12.74 -14.93
N ALA A 8 48.55 -13.02 -13.63
CA ALA A 8 47.48 -13.82 -13.06
C ALA A 8 46.14 -13.12 -13.29
N THR A 9 45.33 -13.66 -14.20
CA THR A 9 43.96 -13.22 -14.42
C THR A 9 43.12 -13.75 -13.27
N LEU A 10 42.73 -12.88 -12.34
CA LEU A 10 41.70 -13.18 -11.34
C LEU A 10 40.39 -13.47 -12.07
N GLN A 11 40.05 -14.75 -12.23
CA GLN A 11 38.70 -15.16 -12.55
C GLN A 11 37.80 -14.79 -11.37
N MET A 12 37.01 -13.72 -11.55
CA MET A 12 35.84 -13.47 -10.72
C MET A 12 34.95 -14.70 -10.81
N VAL A 13 34.89 -15.44 -9.69
CA VAL A 13 33.89 -16.46 -9.44
C VAL A 13 32.54 -15.80 -9.71
N HIS A 14 31.88 -16.21 -10.79
CA HIS A 14 30.45 -15.98 -10.95
C HIS A 14 29.79 -16.72 -9.79
N SER A 15 29.51 -15.97 -8.71
CA SER A 15 28.49 -16.36 -7.75
C SER A 15 27.26 -16.65 -8.59
N GLN A 16 26.91 -17.93 -8.69
CA GLN A 16 25.63 -18.31 -9.26
C GLN A 16 24.58 -17.52 -8.51
N GLU A 17 23.96 -16.60 -9.24
CA GLU A 17 22.76 -15.90 -8.82
C GLU A 17 21.77 -17.01 -8.48
N GLN A 18 21.62 -17.26 -7.18
CA GLN A 18 20.59 -18.15 -6.67
C GLN A 18 19.30 -17.64 -7.27
N SER A 19 18.73 -18.43 -8.18
CA SER A 19 17.42 -18.20 -8.78
C SER A 19 16.48 -17.75 -7.67
N ALA A 20 16.00 -16.51 -7.76
CA ALA A 20 15.05 -15.96 -6.80
C ALA A 20 13.93 -17.01 -6.59
N PRO A 21 13.57 -17.34 -5.34
CA PRO A 21 12.48 -18.27 -5.10
C PRO A 21 11.23 -17.74 -5.82
N ASP A 22 10.46 -18.64 -6.41
CA ASP A 22 9.19 -18.36 -7.09
C ASP A 22 8.51 -17.12 -6.51
N ALA A 23 8.33 -16.09 -7.33
CA ALA A 23 7.73 -14.84 -6.88
C ALA A 23 6.35 -15.16 -6.29
N LEU A 24 6.20 -14.96 -4.97
CA LEU A 24 4.94 -15.19 -4.25
C LEU A 24 3.78 -14.59 -5.03
N LEU A 25 2.67 -15.31 -5.10
CA LEU A 25 1.43 -14.76 -5.64
C LEU A 25 1.06 -13.47 -4.90
N PRO A 26 0.38 -12.50 -5.55
CA PRO A 26 0.09 -11.21 -4.94
C PRO A 26 -0.54 -11.29 -3.55
N ALA A 27 -1.53 -12.16 -3.35
CA ALA A 27 -2.18 -12.38 -2.06
C ALA A 27 -1.21 -12.94 -1.01
N ASP A 28 -0.42 -13.96 -1.37
CA ASP A 28 0.56 -14.57 -0.47
C ASP A 28 1.65 -13.57 -0.06
N TYR A 29 2.03 -12.66 -0.97
CA TYR A 29 2.98 -11.60 -0.66
C TYR A 29 2.42 -10.60 0.35
N ILE A 30 1.13 -10.23 0.23
CA ILE A 30 0.44 -9.37 1.19
C ILE A 30 0.39 -10.03 2.57
N GLU A 31 0.00 -11.30 2.63
CA GLU A 31 -0.05 -12.05 3.88
C GLU A 31 1.35 -12.22 4.51
N HIS A 32 2.38 -12.40 3.68
CA HIS A 32 3.77 -12.41 4.13
C HIS A 32 4.19 -11.08 4.78
N ILE A 33 3.79 -9.92 4.20
CA ILE A 33 4.06 -8.61 4.81
C ILE A 33 3.38 -8.52 6.17
N LEU A 34 2.09 -8.86 6.26
CA LEU A 34 1.34 -8.81 7.50
C LEU A 34 2.02 -9.60 8.62
N ASP A 35 2.34 -10.86 8.34
CA ASP A 35 3.00 -11.74 9.32
C ASP A 35 4.39 -11.22 9.70
N ARG A 36 5.15 -10.69 8.74
CA ARG A 36 6.47 -10.08 9.01
C ARG A 36 6.35 -8.91 9.97
N GLU A 37 5.47 -7.95 9.67
CA GLU A 37 5.33 -6.75 10.48
C GLU A 37 4.79 -7.08 11.88
N LEU A 38 3.78 -7.93 12.02
CA LEU A 38 3.27 -8.33 13.34
C LEU A 38 4.32 -9.05 14.19
N LYS A 39 5.18 -9.89 13.59
CA LYS A 39 6.32 -10.51 14.30
C LYS A 39 7.33 -9.47 14.78
N LEU A 40 7.60 -8.44 13.98
CA LEU A 40 8.47 -7.33 14.38
C LEU A 40 7.85 -6.55 15.55
N THR A 41 6.54 -6.28 15.50
CA THR A 41 5.80 -5.64 16.59
C THR A 41 5.90 -6.45 17.88
N LEU A 42 5.66 -7.77 17.81
CA LEU A 42 5.76 -8.67 18.97
C LEU A 42 7.17 -8.64 19.59
N HIS A 43 8.20 -8.70 18.75
CA HIS A 43 9.58 -8.60 19.21
C HIS A 43 9.87 -7.24 19.86
N GLY A 44 9.38 -6.15 19.26
CA GLY A 44 9.48 -4.79 19.81
C GLY A 44 8.80 -4.66 21.17
N VAL A 45 7.59 -5.21 21.31
CA VAL A 45 6.86 -5.24 22.59
C VAL A 45 7.60 -6.03 23.66
N ALA A 46 8.14 -7.20 23.31
CA ALA A 46 8.91 -8.02 24.26
C ALA A 46 10.18 -7.31 24.76
N LEU A 47 10.79 -6.47 23.93
CA LEU A 47 11.96 -5.64 24.28
C LEU A 47 11.61 -4.30 24.92
N GLY A 48 10.32 -3.96 25.08
CA GLY A 48 9.90 -2.65 25.58
C GLY A 48 10.26 -1.50 24.63
N SER A 49 10.34 -1.76 23.33
CA SER A 49 10.67 -0.75 22.31
C SER A 49 9.51 0.22 22.05
N GLU A 50 9.85 1.50 21.88
CA GLU A 50 8.93 2.58 21.47
C GLU A 50 8.95 2.84 19.94
N ARG A 51 9.66 1.99 19.17
CA ARG A 51 9.83 2.16 17.72
C ARG A 51 8.49 2.24 16.99
N ASP A 52 7.58 1.31 17.27
CA ASP A 52 6.28 1.25 16.60
C ASP A 52 5.41 2.47 16.94
N ASP A 53 5.42 2.93 18.20
CA ASP A 53 4.71 4.14 18.60
C ASP A 53 5.25 5.36 17.86
N SER A 54 6.58 5.49 17.80
CA SER A 54 7.24 6.59 17.09
C SER A 54 6.87 6.58 15.60
N MET A 55 6.89 5.41 14.96
CA MET A 55 6.54 5.27 13.54
C MET A 55 5.05 5.54 13.28
N ARG A 56 4.18 5.13 14.20
CA ARG A 56 2.74 5.42 14.14
C ARG A 56 2.48 6.92 14.24
N GLN A 57 3.08 7.60 15.21
CA GLN A 57 2.95 9.05 15.35
C GLN A 57 3.51 9.81 14.15
N LEU A 58 4.66 9.37 13.60
CA LEU A 58 5.21 9.94 12.36
C LEU A 58 4.26 9.77 11.18
N THR A 59 3.59 8.61 11.08
CA THR A 59 2.60 8.34 10.05
C THR A 59 1.38 9.27 10.17
N GLU A 60 0.85 9.42 11.37
CA GLU A 60 -0.30 10.28 11.65
C GLU A 60 0.02 11.76 11.38
N THR A 61 1.19 12.22 11.83
CA THR A 61 1.66 13.58 11.57
C THR A 61 1.88 13.82 10.08
N ALA A 62 2.41 12.84 9.35
CA ALA A 62 2.60 12.96 7.92
C ALA A 62 1.27 13.07 7.17
N ALA A 63 0.22 12.36 7.62
CA ALA A 63 -1.10 12.42 6.97
C ALA A 63 -1.69 13.84 7.02
N THR A 64 -1.55 14.55 8.14
CA THR A 64 -2.13 15.90 8.32
C THR A 64 -1.43 16.98 7.50
N LEU A 65 -0.19 16.77 7.05
CA LEU A 65 0.51 17.68 6.15
C LEU A 65 -0.16 17.80 4.76
N TYR A 66 -1.04 16.86 4.44
CA TYR A 66 -1.77 16.77 3.18
C TYR A 66 -3.28 17.00 3.36
N ASP A 67 -3.70 17.52 4.52
CA ASP A 67 -5.10 17.92 4.73
C ASP A 67 -5.51 18.99 3.70
N GLY A 68 -6.73 18.84 3.16
CA GLY A 68 -7.26 19.67 2.08
C GLY A 68 -6.68 19.43 0.68
N PHE A 69 -5.84 18.40 0.51
CA PHE A 69 -5.23 18.05 -0.78
C PHE A 69 -5.43 16.59 -1.16
N ILE A 70 -6.34 15.88 -0.50
CA ILE A 70 -6.45 14.43 -0.59
C ILE A 70 -6.81 14.00 -2.02
N LEU A 71 -7.80 14.64 -2.65
CA LEU A 71 -8.16 14.32 -4.03
C LEU A 71 -6.99 14.57 -4.99
N ARG A 72 -6.28 15.69 -4.82
CA ARG A 72 -5.12 16.01 -5.66
C ARG A 72 -4.02 14.95 -5.54
N GLU A 73 -3.68 14.52 -4.34
CA GLU A 73 -2.65 13.50 -4.13
C GLU A 73 -3.09 12.14 -4.71
N LEU A 74 -4.38 11.79 -4.59
CA LEU A 74 -4.92 10.56 -5.19
C LEU A 74 -4.90 10.61 -6.72
N ILE A 75 -5.26 11.76 -7.33
CA ILE A 75 -5.16 11.99 -8.78
C ILE A 75 -3.70 11.89 -9.23
N GLN A 76 -2.76 12.48 -8.50
CA GLN A 76 -1.34 12.36 -8.80
C GLN A 76 -0.84 10.92 -8.70
N ASN A 77 -1.27 10.14 -7.70
CA ASN A 77 -0.94 8.71 -7.63
C ASN A 77 -1.55 7.91 -8.80
N ALA A 78 -2.79 8.23 -9.20
CA ALA A 78 -3.44 7.60 -10.34
C ALA A 78 -2.74 7.95 -11.66
N TYR A 79 -2.26 9.20 -11.79
CA TYR A 79 -1.46 9.66 -12.93
C TYR A 79 -0.07 9.02 -12.93
N ASP A 80 0.63 8.94 -11.81
CA ASP A 80 1.91 8.24 -11.73
C ASP A 80 1.76 6.74 -12.08
N GLY A 81 0.60 6.16 -11.76
CA GLY A 81 0.21 4.80 -12.14
C GLY A 81 -0.16 4.65 -13.63
N SER A 82 -0.29 5.74 -14.39
CA SER A 82 -0.48 5.65 -15.84
C SER A 82 0.76 5.17 -16.58
N GLY A 83 1.92 5.13 -15.93
CA GLY A 83 3.17 4.75 -16.58
C GLY A 83 3.45 5.62 -17.82
N GLU A 84 3.87 4.99 -18.91
CA GLU A 84 4.10 5.65 -20.20
C GLU A 84 2.82 5.72 -21.08
N HIS A 85 1.66 5.27 -20.57
CA HIS A 85 0.42 5.23 -21.32
C HIS A 85 -0.19 6.62 -21.45
N SER A 86 0.11 7.29 -22.57
CA SER A 86 -0.38 8.64 -22.87
C SER A 86 -1.91 8.78 -22.98
N THR A 87 -2.63 7.66 -23.04
CA THR A 87 -4.09 7.59 -23.12
C THR A 87 -4.74 7.01 -21.86
N ALA A 88 -4.00 6.85 -20.76
CA ALA A 88 -4.60 6.38 -19.51
C ALA A 88 -5.66 7.37 -19.02
N GLU A 89 -6.76 6.82 -18.55
CA GLU A 89 -7.91 7.54 -18.03
C GLU A 89 -7.88 7.46 -16.50
N ILE A 90 -8.18 8.58 -15.86
CA ILE A 90 -8.38 8.66 -14.41
C ILE A 90 -9.85 8.98 -14.18
N HIS A 91 -10.56 8.08 -13.51
CA HIS A 91 -11.95 8.26 -13.15
C HIS A 91 -12.05 8.41 -11.65
N LEU A 92 -12.72 9.47 -11.22
CA LEU A 92 -13.12 9.61 -9.83
C LEU A 92 -14.63 9.36 -9.75
N LYS A 93 -15.08 8.69 -8.70
CA LYS A 93 -16.50 8.55 -8.38
C LYS A 93 -16.72 8.79 -6.88
N LEU A 94 -17.39 9.88 -6.53
CA LEU A 94 -17.93 10.10 -5.19
C LEU A 94 -19.40 9.71 -5.17
N ASP A 95 -19.72 8.60 -4.52
CA ASP A 95 -21.09 8.08 -4.37
C ASP A 95 -21.54 8.22 -2.92
N LEU A 96 -22.19 9.34 -2.60
CA LEU A 96 -22.70 9.65 -1.27
C LEU A 96 -23.90 8.76 -0.87
N SER A 97 -24.44 7.98 -1.80
CA SER A 97 -25.54 7.04 -1.52
C SER A 97 -25.04 5.63 -1.17
N ALA A 98 -23.76 5.35 -1.37
CA ALA A 98 -23.14 4.05 -1.10
C ALA A 98 -22.45 4.03 0.28
N GLY A 99 -22.54 2.89 0.99
CA GLY A 99 -22.00 2.78 2.34
C GLY A 99 -22.76 3.62 3.37
N GLU A 100 -22.18 3.82 4.55
CA GLU A 100 -22.82 4.60 5.64
C GLU A 100 -22.69 6.12 5.42
N PHE A 101 -21.54 6.58 4.92
CA PHE A 101 -21.23 8.00 4.74
C PHE A 101 -20.80 8.35 3.31
N GLY A 102 -20.91 7.42 2.37
CA GLY A 102 -20.39 7.58 1.00
C GLY A 102 -19.16 6.72 0.72
N ILE A 103 -18.90 6.50 -0.56
CA ILE A 103 -17.69 5.85 -1.07
C ILE A 103 -17.03 6.75 -2.10
N LEU A 104 -15.73 6.97 -1.97
CA LEU A 104 -14.88 7.57 -3.00
C LEU A 104 -14.07 6.48 -3.69
N ASP A 105 -14.25 6.33 -5.00
CA ASP A 105 -13.40 5.50 -5.86
C ASP A 105 -12.49 6.40 -6.72
N VAL A 106 -11.19 6.12 -6.72
CA VAL A 106 -10.21 6.71 -7.65
C VAL A 106 -9.62 5.60 -8.49
N VAL A 107 -9.81 5.69 -9.80
CA VAL A 107 -9.63 4.58 -10.73
C VAL A 107 -8.69 5.01 -11.84
N ASN A 108 -7.72 4.17 -12.22
CA ASN A 108 -6.83 4.46 -13.36
C ASN A 108 -6.78 3.28 -14.34
N SER A 109 -6.65 3.56 -15.65
CA SER A 109 -6.58 2.54 -16.71
C SER A 109 -5.17 2.23 -17.21
N GLY A 110 -4.13 2.71 -16.52
CA GLY A 110 -2.72 2.46 -16.81
C GLY A 110 -2.23 1.11 -16.31
N ASP A 111 -1.17 1.12 -15.51
CA ASP A 111 -0.54 -0.09 -15.00
C ASP A 111 -1.14 -0.53 -13.66
N GLY A 112 -1.15 -1.84 -13.45
CA GLY A 112 -1.43 -2.41 -12.14
C GLY A 112 -0.33 -2.11 -11.12
N PHE A 113 -0.67 -2.18 -9.84
CA PHE A 113 0.29 -2.13 -8.73
C PHE A 113 1.37 -3.20 -8.90
N SER A 114 2.62 -2.78 -8.72
CA SER A 114 3.76 -3.67 -8.59
C SER A 114 4.06 -3.98 -7.12
N ARG A 115 4.94 -4.96 -6.90
CA ARG A 115 5.48 -5.24 -5.56
C ARG A 115 6.14 -4.00 -4.93
N ALA A 116 6.81 -3.18 -5.72
CA ALA A 116 7.47 -1.98 -5.24
C ALA A 116 6.45 -0.93 -4.76
N ASP A 117 5.29 -0.83 -5.42
CA ASP A 117 4.22 0.09 -5.03
C ASP A 117 3.59 -0.32 -3.70
N VAL A 118 3.32 -1.62 -3.53
CA VAL A 118 2.87 -2.20 -2.25
C VAL A 118 3.89 -1.87 -1.14
N ASP A 119 5.18 -2.18 -1.37
CA ASP A 119 6.24 -1.89 -0.40
C ASP A 119 6.32 -0.40 -0.03
N SER A 120 6.10 0.50 -1.00
CA SER A 120 6.10 1.94 -0.78
C SER A 120 4.90 2.44 0.03
N ILE A 121 3.73 1.80 -0.11
CA ILE A 121 2.56 2.11 0.71
C ILE A 121 2.77 1.64 2.15
N VAL A 122 3.21 0.38 2.33
CA VAL A 122 3.27 -0.24 3.66
C VAL A 122 4.49 0.17 4.47
N ASN A 123 5.54 0.73 3.85
CA ASN A 123 6.75 1.11 4.56
C ASN A 123 6.99 2.63 4.53
N PRO A 124 6.74 3.35 5.65
CA PRO A 124 6.94 4.79 5.74
C PRO A 124 8.38 5.23 5.45
N ALA A 125 9.37 4.41 5.83
CA ALA A 125 10.79 4.72 5.69
C ALA A 125 11.34 4.46 4.27
N ARG A 126 10.60 3.73 3.42
CA ARG A 126 10.97 3.49 2.01
C ARG A 126 10.43 4.55 1.05
N SER A 127 9.70 5.55 1.54
CA SER A 127 9.36 6.75 0.76
C SER A 127 10.66 7.42 0.30
N ARG A 128 11.03 7.19 -0.95
CA ARG A 128 12.25 7.73 -1.56
C ARG A 128 12.03 9.23 -1.80
N LYS A 129 12.43 10.07 -0.84
CA LYS A 129 13.07 11.40 -1.02
C LYS A 129 13.04 12.21 0.27
N ARG A 130 14.13 12.95 0.54
CA ARG A 130 14.25 13.90 1.66
C ARG A 130 13.23 15.04 1.52
N PRO A 131 12.79 15.65 2.63
CA PRO A 131 11.97 16.86 2.59
C PRO A 131 12.68 17.96 1.79
N GLY A 132 12.00 18.55 0.82
CA GLY A 132 12.35 19.87 0.32
C GLY A 132 13.13 19.98 -1.00
N ASN A 133 13.04 19.04 -1.96
CA ASN A 133 13.29 19.33 -3.39
C ASN A 133 12.93 18.13 -4.30
N SER A 134 11.65 18.03 -4.67
CA SER A 134 11.08 17.32 -5.84
C SER A 134 9.58 17.15 -5.61
N ILE A 135 8.77 17.49 -6.61
CA ILE A 135 7.35 17.14 -6.67
C ILE A 135 7.22 15.60 -6.65
N GLY A 136 6.34 15.05 -5.80
CA GLY A 136 6.03 13.62 -5.66
C GLY A 136 6.77 12.89 -4.53
N HIS A 137 6.17 12.86 -3.33
CA HIS A 137 6.60 12.02 -2.21
C HIS A 137 5.85 10.67 -2.23
N LYS A 138 6.35 9.68 -2.98
CA LYS A 138 5.71 8.35 -3.06
C LYS A 138 5.54 7.73 -1.66
N GLY A 139 4.29 7.55 -1.22
CA GLY A 139 3.93 6.89 0.04
C GLY A 139 3.68 7.80 1.26
N LEU A 140 3.99 9.10 1.19
CA LEU A 140 3.59 10.07 2.23
C LEU A 140 2.21 10.66 1.93
N GLY A 141 1.97 11.09 0.68
CA GLY A 141 0.67 11.64 0.25
C GLY A 141 -0.47 10.62 0.37
N PHE A 142 -0.20 9.33 0.11
CA PHE A 142 -1.19 8.26 0.29
C PHE A 142 -1.66 8.11 1.75
N ARG A 143 -0.87 8.53 2.75
CA ARG A 143 -1.29 8.42 4.16
C ARG A 143 -2.46 9.34 4.49
N SER A 144 -2.64 10.41 3.72
CA SER A 144 -3.78 11.32 3.88
C SER A 144 -5.14 10.65 3.75
N VAL A 145 -5.22 9.48 3.08
CA VAL A 145 -6.48 8.72 2.98
C VAL A 145 -7.03 8.30 4.35
N THR A 146 -6.18 8.19 5.38
CA THR A 146 -6.65 7.85 6.74
C THR A 146 -7.41 8.97 7.42
N LEU A 147 -7.32 10.20 6.90
CA LEU A 147 -8.12 11.33 7.37
C LEU A 147 -9.59 11.19 6.96
N ILE A 148 -9.88 10.40 5.91
CA ILE A 148 -11.24 10.26 5.35
C ILE A 148 -11.74 8.82 5.27
N SER A 149 -10.88 7.81 5.43
CA SER A 149 -11.23 6.39 5.37
C SER A 149 -10.51 5.56 6.45
N GLN A 150 -11.27 4.74 7.19
CA GLN A 150 -10.72 3.75 8.12
C GLN A 150 -10.44 2.41 7.41
N ASP A 151 -11.07 2.14 6.26
CA ASP A 151 -10.89 0.92 5.47
C ASP A 151 -10.50 1.25 4.01
N PRO A 152 -9.33 1.87 3.76
CA PRO A 152 -8.84 2.03 2.41
C PRO A 152 -8.63 0.66 1.75
N GLN A 153 -9.14 0.51 0.54
CA GLN A 153 -9.07 -0.72 -0.25
C GLN A 153 -8.38 -0.42 -1.58
N ILE A 154 -7.49 -1.31 -1.99
CA ILE A 154 -6.80 -1.25 -3.27
C ILE A 154 -7.14 -2.51 -4.04
N TYR A 155 -7.46 -2.35 -5.32
CA TYR A 155 -7.67 -3.43 -6.27
C TYR A 155 -6.82 -3.16 -7.50
N SER A 156 -6.17 -4.19 -8.03
CA SER A 156 -5.28 -4.05 -9.18
C SER A 156 -5.32 -5.26 -10.08
N VAL A 157 -5.14 -5.04 -11.38
CA VAL A 157 -4.80 -6.10 -12.33
C VAL A 157 -3.36 -6.54 -12.12
N GLY A 158 -3.07 -7.79 -12.50
CA GLY A 158 -1.73 -8.33 -12.58
C GLY A 158 -1.04 -7.97 -13.91
N PRO A 159 0.23 -8.37 -14.09
CA PRO A 159 1.01 -8.07 -15.30
C PRO A 159 0.36 -8.64 -16.56
N GLU A 160 -0.18 -9.85 -16.45
CA GLU A 160 -1.03 -10.43 -17.47
C GLU A 160 -2.46 -9.98 -17.17
N ARG A 161 -2.89 -8.93 -17.86
CA ARG A 161 -4.25 -8.40 -17.77
C ARG A 161 -5.24 -9.41 -18.36
N THR A 162 -5.59 -10.40 -17.57
CA THR A 162 -6.48 -11.48 -18.01
C THR A 162 -7.90 -11.22 -17.53
N GLY A 163 -8.79 -10.90 -18.47
CA GLY A 163 -10.24 -10.92 -18.24
C GLY A 163 -10.81 -9.67 -17.58
N SER A 164 -11.77 -9.89 -16.69
CA SER A 164 -12.69 -8.88 -16.15
C SER A 164 -12.60 -8.75 -14.62
N SER A 165 -11.46 -9.12 -14.03
CA SER A 165 -11.22 -9.13 -12.59
C SER A 165 -9.90 -8.47 -12.22
N PHE A 166 -9.75 -8.14 -10.94
CA PHE A 166 -8.51 -7.64 -10.36
C PHE A 166 -7.67 -8.81 -9.83
N ASN A 167 -6.89 -9.41 -10.74
CA ASN A 167 -6.04 -10.58 -10.49
C ASN A 167 -4.62 -10.26 -9.98
N GLY A 168 -4.32 -8.99 -9.70
CA GLY A 168 -3.05 -8.51 -9.17
C GLY A 168 -3.09 -8.28 -7.66
N PHE A 169 -2.40 -7.25 -7.19
CA PHE A 169 -2.43 -6.85 -5.77
C PHE A 169 -3.78 -6.21 -5.42
N SER A 170 -4.60 -6.96 -4.68
CA SER A 170 -5.84 -6.47 -4.08
C SER A 170 -5.77 -6.64 -2.57
N PHE A 171 -5.83 -5.53 -1.81
CA PHE A 171 -5.62 -5.55 -0.36
C PHE A 171 -6.29 -4.37 0.34
N ARG A 172 -6.56 -4.56 1.64
CA ARG A 172 -6.95 -3.53 2.60
C ARG A 172 -5.96 -3.50 3.76
N PHE A 173 -6.28 -2.83 4.86
CA PHE A 173 -5.40 -2.75 6.03
C PHE A 173 -6.04 -3.38 7.27
N ALA A 174 -5.23 -4.01 8.11
CA ALA A 174 -5.70 -4.78 9.26
C ALA A 174 -6.33 -3.88 10.32
N SER A 175 -7.63 -4.10 10.59
CA SER A 175 -8.29 -3.59 11.78
C SER A 175 -7.68 -4.21 13.04
N GLU A 176 -7.90 -3.60 14.21
CA GLU A 176 -7.45 -4.18 15.47
C GLU A 176 -8.02 -5.58 15.74
N ALA A 177 -9.22 -5.87 15.22
CA ALA A 177 -9.80 -7.21 15.29
C ALA A 177 -8.97 -8.23 14.50
N ILE A 178 -8.57 -7.89 13.27
CA ILE A 178 -7.69 -8.74 12.44
C ILE A 178 -6.31 -8.87 13.08
N GLN A 179 -5.74 -7.77 13.58
CA GLN A 179 -4.45 -7.79 14.28
C GLN A 179 -4.49 -8.75 15.47
N ARG A 180 -5.52 -8.64 16.33
CA ARG A 180 -5.70 -9.49 17.50
C ARG A 180 -5.80 -10.97 17.13
N GLU A 181 -6.60 -11.29 16.11
CA GLU A 181 -6.75 -12.66 15.61
C GLU A 181 -5.42 -13.24 15.12
N ARG A 182 -4.62 -12.45 14.40
CA ARG A 182 -3.31 -12.89 13.90
C ARG A 182 -2.25 -12.98 14.99
N LEU A 183 -2.17 -11.98 15.87
CA LEU A 183 -1.20 -11.93 16.96
C LEU A 183 -1.38 -13.09 17.95
N ARG A 184 -2.63 -13.48 18.25
CA ARG A 184 -2.91 -14.64 19.13
C ARG A 184 -2.45 -15.98 18.57
N LYS A 185 -2.25 -16.08 17.26
CA LYS A 185 -1.64 -17.27 16.62
C LYS A 185 -0.11 -17.25 16.69
N LEU A 186 0.48 -16.09 16.96
CA LEU A 186 1.93 -15.86 16.91
C LEU A 186 2.57 -15.77 18.30
N ALA A 187 1.81 -15.43 19.34
CA ALA A 187 2.30 -15.24 20.69
C ALA A 187 1.24 -15.52 21.76
N GLU A 188 1.71 -15.65 23.01
CA GLU A 188 0.84 -15.76 24.19
C GLU A 188 -0.13 -14.58 24.31
N PRO A 189 -1.37 -14.79 24.81
CA PRO A 189 -2.42 -13.77 24.84
C PRO A 189 -1.99 -12.43 25.44
N GLU A 190 -1.22 -12.44 26.53
CA GLU A 190 -0.77 -11.21 27.19
C GLU A 190 0.15 -10.35 26.31
N ILE A 191 1.06 -10.99 25.56
CA ILE A 191 1.96 -10.28 24.65
C ILE A 191 1.20 -9.86 23.39
N ALA A 192 0.34 -10.74 22.87
CA ALA A 192 -0.50 -10.45 21.71
C ALA A 192 -1.39 -9.22 21.95
N ASP A 193 -2.08 -9.15 23.09
CA ASP A 193 -2.98 -8.03 23.41
C ASP A 193 -2.20 -6.71 23.60
N LYS A 194 -0.96 -6.74 24.12
CA LYS A 194 -0.07 -5.56 24.19
C LYS A 194 0.44 -5.09 22.81
N ALA A 195 0.43 -5.96 21.80
CA ALA A 195 0.90 -5.66 20.45
C ALA A 195 -0.20 -5.07 19.55
N VAL A 196 -1.48 -5.31 19.86
CA VAL A 196 -2.60 -4.77 19.08
C VAL A 196 -2.54 -3.24 19.03
N GLY A 197 -2.67 -2.68 17.83
CA GLY A 197 -2.72 -1.23 17.62
C GLY A 197 -1.36 -0.52 17.70
N ARG A 198 -0.29 -1.19 18.14
CA ARG A 198 1.07 -0.59 18.24
C ARG A 198 1.57 -0.13 16.88
N THR A 199 1.48 -1.01 15.89
CA THR A 199 1.89 -0.72 14.51
C THR A 199 0.73 -0.04 13.76
N HIS A 200 1.02 1.07 13.08
CA HIS A 200 0.02 1.78 12.29
C HIS A 200 -0.58 0.88 11.19
N ARG A 201 -1.90 0.91 11.01
CA ARG A 201 -2.63 -0.01 10.10
C ARG A 201 -2.13 -0.02 8.67
N LEU A 202 -1.70 1.12 8.13
CA LEU A 202 -1.16 1.20 6.76
C LEU A 202 0.10 0.34 6.55
N GLN A 203 0.75 -0.14 7.61
CA GLN A 203 1.88 -1.06 7.54
C GLN A 203 1.45 -2.54 7.55
N LEU A 204 0.16 -2.82 7.76
CA LEU A 204 -0.39 -4.15 7.99
C LEU A 204 -1.42 -4.47 6.90
N PRO A 205 -0.99 -4.73 5.65
CA PRO A 205 -1.93 -5.04 4.58
C PRO A 205 -2.59 -6.41 4.79
N VAL A 206 -3.79 -6.60 4.28
CA VAL A 206 -4.54 -7.87 4.32
C VAL A 206 -5.10 -8.13 2.93
N ALA A 207 -4.93 -9.32 2.39
CA ALA A 207 -5.37 -9.63 1.04
C ALA A 207 -6.91 -9.52 0.93
N ILE A 208 -7.38 -9.01 -0.21
CA ILE A 208 -8.80 -9.07 -0.59
C ILE A 208 -8.92 -10.17 -1.65
N THR A 209 -9.63 -11.26 -1.31
CA THR A 209 -9.88 -12.37 -2.22
C THR A 209 -11.08 -12.13 -3.13
N ASP A 210 -12.06 -11.38 -2.62
CA ASP A 210 -13.35 -11.17 -3.29
C ASP A 210 -13.65 -9.68 -3.38
N ALA A 211 -13.60 -9.16 -4.61
CA ALA A 211 -13.98 -7.79 -4.90
C ALA A 211 -15.50 -7.71 -5.13
N PRO A 212 -16.18 -6.66 -4.64
CA PRO A 212 -17.61 -6.48 -4.88
C PRO A 212 -17.91 -6.21 -6.36
N ASP A 213 -19.14 -6.51 -6.79
CA ASP A 213 -19.54 -6.47 -8.21
C ASP A 213 -19.38 -5.08 -8.86
N ASP A 214 -19.56 -4.02 -8.08
CA ASP A 214 -19.39 -2.64 -8.52
C ASP A 214 -17.92 -2.28 -8.73
N VAL A 215 -17.00 -2.81 -7.91
CA VAL A 215 -15.55 -2.73 -8.16
C VAL A 215 -15.19 -3.53 -9.42
N LEU A 216 -15.70 -4.75 -9.55
CA LEU A 216 -15.47 -5.57 -10.74
C LEU A 216 -16.01 -4.92 -12.03
N ALA A 217 -16.95 -3.98 -11.93
CA ALA A 217 -17.43 -3.22 -13.08
C ALA A 217 -16.32 -2.34 -13.68
N PHE A 218 -15.40 -1.80 -12.86
CA PHE A 218 -14.24 -1.06 -13.35
C PHE A 218 -13.27 -1.97 -14.12
N ALA A 219 -13.01 -3.18 -13.63
CA ALA A 219 -12.18 -4.15 -14.36
C ALA A 219 -12.82 -4.53 -15.71
N ARG A 220 -14.14 -4.79 -15.73
CA ARG A 220 -14.92 -5.01 -16.98
C ARG A 220 -14.85 -3.82 -17.95
N ALA A 221 -14.81 -2.60 -17.43
CA ALA A 221 -14.76 -1.38 -18.21
C ALA A 221 -13.36 -1.03 -18.72
N GLY A 222 -12.33 -1.82 -18.40
CA GLY A 222 -10.99 -1.56 -18.89
C GLY A 222 -10.16 -0.65 -17.97
N PHE A 223 -10.45 -0.58 -16.68
CA PHE A 223 -9.55 0.00 -15.69
C PHE A 223 -8.55 -1.02 -15.12
N ALA A 224 -7.40 -0.53 -14.67
CA ALA A 224 -6.27 -1.31 -14.17
C ALA A 224 -6.20 -1.31 -12.64
N THR A 225 -6.52 -0.18 -11.99
CA THR A 225 -6.55 -0.10 -10.53
C THR A 225 -7.78 0.65 -10.03
N VAL A 226 -8.19 0.33 -8.80
CA VAL A 226 -9.20 1.06 -8.02
C VAL A 226 -8.63 1.27 -6.62
N VAL A 227 -8.56 2.53 -6.18
CA VAL A 227 -8.41 2.92 -4.78
C VAL A 227 -9.80 3.29 -4.28
N ARG A 228 -10.38 2.43 -3.44
CA ARG A 228 -11.72 2.59 -2.87
C ARG A 228 -11.61 3.03 -1.42
N LEU A 229 -12.31 4.11 -1.08
CA LEU A 229 -12.29 4.75 0.23
C LEU A 229 -13.73 4.90 0.74
N PRO A 230 -14.24 3.92 1.52
CA PRO A 230 -15.44 4.11 2.33
C PRO A 230 -15.19 5.25 3.31
N LEU A 231 -16.05 6.27 3.32
CA LEU A 231 -15.86 7.47 4.12
C LEU A 231 -16.16 7.20 5.61
N ILE A 232 -15.40 7.81 6.51
CA ILE A 232 -15.45 7.51 7.95
C ILE A 232 -16.62 8.16 8.68
N ASP A 233 -17.07 9.31 8.19
CA ASP A 233 -18.13 10.10 8.79
C ASP A 233 -18.66 11.16 7.81
N ASN A 234 -19.69 11.88 8.24
CA ASN A 234 -20.27 12.99 7.47
C ASN A 234 -19.30 14.16 7.25
N VAL A 235 -18.29 14.35 8.11
CA VAL A 235 -17.31 15.43 7.94
C VAL A 235 -16.41 15.11 6.74
N ALA A 236 -15.94 13.87 6.64
CA ALA A 236 -15.21 13.37 5.48
C ALA A 236 -16.04 13.48 4.19
N ALA A 237 -17.33 13.11 4.23
CA ALA A 237 -18.25 13.26 3.10
C ALA A 237 -18.36 14.70 2.59
N VAL A 238 -18.63 15.64 3.50
CA VAL A 238 -18.74 17.07 3.17
C VAL A 238 -17.41 17.63 2.68
N ASN A 239 -16.28 17.22 3.26
CA ASN A 239 -14.96 17.68 2.82
C ASN A 239 -14.62 17.17 1.41
N MET A 240 -14.94 15.91 1.11
CA MET A 240 -14.74 15.36 -0.24
C MET A 240 -15.66 16.01 -1.27
N GLU A 241 -16.91 16.31 -0.93
CA GLU A 241 -17.80 17.07 -1.81
C GLU A 241 -17.25 18.49 -2.09
N LYS A 242 -16.68 19.16 -1.07
CA LYS A 242 -16.04 20.48 -1.24
C LYS A 242 -14.81 20.41 -2.13
N GLU A 243 -13.89 19.48 -1.89
CA GLU A 243 -12.70 19.31 -2.75
C GLU A 243 -13.09 18.93 -4.18
N TRP A 244 -14.20 18.21 -4.37
CA TRP A 244 -14.72 17.83 -5.69
C TRP A 244 -15.19 19.01 -6.54
N THR A 245 -15.69 20.06 -5.89
CA THR A 245 -16.31 21.22 -6.56
C THR A 245 -15.33 22.36 -6.86
N GLN A 246 -14.07 22.25 -6.43
CA GLN A 246 -13.01 23.24 -6.60
C GLN A 246 -12.09 22.89 -7.77
#